data_AF-A0A378MYF9-F1
#
_entry.id   AF-A0A378MYF9-F1
#
_cell.length_a   1.000
_cell.length_b   1.000
_cell.length_c   1.000
_cell.angle_alpha   90.00
_cell.angle_beta   90.00
_cell.angle_gamma   90.00
#
_symmetry.space_group_name_H-M   'P 1'
#
loop_
_entity.id
_entity.type
_entity.pdbx_description
1 polymer ?
#
loop_
_entity_poly.entity_id
_entity_poly.type
_entity_poly.pdbx_seq_one_letter_code
_entity_poly.pdbx_strand_id
1 'polypeptide(L)'
;MQLVEAYAEATRGLIEGGADLIMIETIFDTLNAKAAVFAIETVFDELGVKLPIMISGTITDASGRTLSGQTTEAFYNSLRHAKPLTFGLNCALGPKELRPYVEMMSKISETFVSVHPNAGLPNAFGGTI
;
A
#
# COMPACT_ATOMS: atom_id res chain seq x y z
N MET A 1 7.35 -14.62 -12.45
CA MET A 1 6.33 -15.66 -12.23
C MET A 1 6.10 -15.91 -10.75
N GLN A 2 7.14 -16.15 -9.95
CA GLN A 2 7.02 -16.46 -8.52
C GLN A 2 6.17 -15.48 -7.67
N LEU A 3 6.28 -14.15 -7.87
CA LEU A 3 5.51 -13.19 -7.07
C LEU A 3 4.00 -13.26 -7.31
N VAL A 4 3.56 -13.40 -8.57
CA VAL A 4 2.14 -13.47 -8.91
C VAL A 4 1.52 -14.73 -8.31
N GLU A 5 2.21 -15.87 -8.41
CA GLU A 5 1.77 -17.14 -7.83
C GLU A 5 1.61 -17.02 -6.31
N ALA A 6 2.62 -16.46 -5.63
CA ALA A 6 2.59 -16.28 -4.18
C ALA A 6 1.46 -15.33 -3.72
N TYR A 7 1.27 -14.21 -4.41
CA TYR A 7 0.18 -13.29 -4.09
C TYR A 7 -1.20 -13.90 -4.39
N ALA A 8 -1.33 -14.72 -5.43
CA ALA A 8 -2.59 -15.40 -5.74
C ALA A 8 -2.93 -16.45 -4.67
N GLU A 9 -1.94 -17.23 -4.21
CA GLU A 9 -2.12 -18.16 -3.09
C GLU A 9 -2.58 -17.44 -1.82
N ALA A 10 -1.88 -16.37 -1.42
CA ALA A 10 -2.26 -15.57 -0.25
C ALA A 10 -3.67 -14.97 -0.39
N THR A 11 -4.01 -14.46 -1.58
CA THR A 11 -5.34 -13.87 -1.85
C THR A 11 -6.44 -14.92 -1.70
N ARG A 12 -6.28 -16.13 -2.23
CA ARG A 12 -7.25 -17.22 -2.06
C ARG A 12 -7.44 -17.57 -0.58
N GLY A 13 -6.34 -17.69 0.17
CA GLY A 13 -6.40 -17.96 1.61
C GLY A 13 -7.13 -16.86 2.40
N LEU A 14 -6.91 -15.58 2.07
CA LEU A 14 -7.61 -14.46 2.70
C LEU A 14 -9.11 -14.48 2.40
N ILE A 15 -9.50 -14.75 1.14
CA ILE A 15 -10.90 -14.82 0.74
C ILE A 15 -11.59 -16.01 1.41
N GLU A 16 -10.97 -17.19 1.42
CA GLU A 16 -11.48 -18.38 2.11
C GLU A 16 -11.64 -18.14 3.62
N GLY A 17 -10.72 -17.39 4.21
CA GLY A 17 -10.79 -16.94 5.61
C GLY A 17 -11.88 -15.92 5.90
N GLY A 18 -12.61 -15.43 4.89
CA GLY A 18 -13.72 -14.48 5.06
C GLY A 18 -13.30 -13.02 5.15
N ALA A 19 -12.16 -12.63 4.55
CA ALA A 19 -11.77 -11.23 4.50
C ALA A 19 -12.78 -10.37 3.73
N ASP A 20 -13.14 -9.20 4.27
CA ASP A 20 -14.05 -8.25 3.63
C ASP A 20 -13.35 -7.33 2.60
N LEU A 21 -12.02 -7.25 2.64
CA LEU A 21 -11.18 -6.44 1.77
C LEU A 21 -9.76 -7.01 1.68
N ILE A 22 -9.01 -6.62 0.66
CA ILE A 22 -7.60 -6.99 0.49
C ILE A 22 -6.73 -5.73 0.58
N MET A 23 -5.75 -5.71 1.48
CA MET A 23 -4.81 -4.59 1.62
C MET A 23 -3.41 -4.98 1.14
N ILE A 24 -2.89 -4.26 0.16
CA ILE A 24 -1.49 -4.34 -0.26
C ILE A 24 -0.75 -3.25 0.49
N GLU A 25 -0.06 -3.62 1.57
CA GLU A 25 0.60 -2.66 2.47
C GLU A 25 2.12 -2.73 2.46
N THR A 26 2.74 -1.71 3.05
CA THR A 26 4.19 -1.59 3.19
C THR A 26 4.91 -1.71 1.85
N ILE A 27 4.31 -1.11 0.82
CA ILE A 27 4.84 -1.16 -0.53
C ILE A 27 6.04 -0.23 -0.60
N PHE A 28 7.22 -0.82 -0.74
CA PHE A 28 8.47 -0.11 -1.04
C PHE A 28 8.89 -0.27 -2.52
N ASP A 29 8.39 -1.31 -3.20
CA ASP A 29 8.61 -1.58 -4.63
C ASP A 29 7.29 -1.68 -5.41
N THR A 30 7.18 -0.90 -6.47
CA THR A 30 5.94 -0.71 -7.22
C THR A 30 5.69 -1.85 -8.21
N LEU A 31 6.74 -2.55 -8.67
CA LEU A 31 6.57 -3.72 -9.53
C LEU A 31 5.97 -4.89 -8.75
N ASN A 32 6.40 -5.09 -7.51
CA ASN A 32 5.80 -6.07 -6.60
C ASN A 32 4.32 -5.76 -6.35
N ALA A 33 3.98 -4.48 -6.10
CA ALA A 33 2.59 -4.09 -5.94
C ALA A 33 1.75 -4.31 -7.21
N LYS A 34 2.30 -4.08 -8.40
CA LYS A 34 1.62 -4.41 -9.67
C LYS A 34 1.41 -5.91 -9.84
N ALA A 35 2.38 -6.73 -9.44
CA ALA A 35 2.24 -8.18 -9.43
C ALA A 35 1.13 -8.63 -8.46
N ALA A 36 1.04 -8.00 -7.29
CA ALA A 36 -0.03 -8.25 -6.33
C ALA A 36 -1.41 -7.85 -6.87
N VAL A 37 -1.55 -6.66 -7.45
CA VAL A 37 -2.81 -6.21 -8.09
C VAL A 37 -3.25 -7.22 -9.15
N PHE A 38 -2.34 -7.61 -10.05
CA PHE A 38 -2.65 -8.56 -11.10
C PHE A 38 -3.08 -9.93 -10.54
N ALA A 39 -2.39 -10.43 -9.51
CA ALA A 39 -2.74 -11.68 -8.85
C ALA A 39 -4.13 -11.61 -8.18
N ILE A 40 -4.44 -10.51 -7.50
CA ILE A 40 -5.73 -10.30 -6.84
C ILE A 40 -6.86 -10.26 -7.87
N GLU A 41 -6.70 -9.50 -8.96
CA GLU A 41 -7.71 -9.43 -10.02
C GLU A 41 -7.92 -10.81 -10.69
N THR A 42 -6.84 -11.56 -10.92
CA THR A 42 -6.93 -12.92 -11.46
C THR A 42 -7.73 -13.84 -10.52
N VAL A 43 -7.47 -13.80 -9.22
CA VAL A 43 -8.21 -14.61 -8.22
C VAL A 43 -9.66 -14.17 -8.11
N PHE A 44 -9.95 -12.87 -8.18
CA PHE A 44 -11.31 -12.35 -8.22
C PHE A 44 -12.10 -12.90 -9.42
N ASP A 45 -11.48 -12.91 -10.60
CA ASP A 45 -12.09 -13.47 -11.81
C ASP A 45 -12.29 -15.00 -11.70
N GLU A 46 -11.30 -15.72 -11.18
CA GLU A 46 -11.37 -17.18 -10.97
C GLU A 46 -12.50 -17.60 -10.02
N LEU A 47 -12.68 -16.86 -8.92
CA LEU A 47 -13.66 -17.17 -7.87
C LEU A 47 -15.02 -16.50 -8.10
N GLY A 48 -15.13 -15.60 -9.09
CA GLY A 48 -16.36 -14.84 -9.34
C GLY A 48 -16.72 -13.88 -8.20
N VAL A 49 -15.71 -13.37 -7.49
CA VAL A 49 -15.89 -12.46 -6.35
C VAL A 49 -15.24 -11.11 -6.63
N LYS A 50 -15.63 -10.09 -5.87
CA LYS A 50 -14.96 -8.79 -5.93
C LYS A 50 -14.96 -8.14 -4.55
N LEU A 51 -13.79 -7.98 -3.97
CA LEU A 51 -13.60 -7.27 -2.71
C LEU A 51 -12.94 -5.91 -2.95
N PRO A 52 -13.18 -4.91 -2.08
CA PRO A 52 -12.43 -3.66 -2.10
C PRO A 52 -10.93 -3.91 -1.90
N ILE A 53 -10.11 -3.20 -2.68
CA ILE A 53 -8.65 -3.22 -2.53
C ILE A 53 -8.20 -1.93 -1.84
N MET A 54 -7.32 -2.05 -0.85
CA MET A 54 -6.60 -0.92 -0.25
C MET A 54 -5.13 -1.00 -0.67
N ILE A 55 -4.52 0.14 -0.99
CA ILE A 55 -3.10 0.23 -1.34
C ILE A 55 -2.42 1.19 -0.37
N SER A 56 -1.36 0.74 0.28
CA SER A 56 -0.58 1.54 1.22
C SER A 56 0.93 1.42 0.94
N GLY A 57 1.55 2.54 0.61
CA GLY A 57 2.99 2.64 0.38
C GLY A 57 3.77 3.04 1.62
N THR A 58 5.08 2.80 1.61
CA THR A 58 5.99 3.26 2.66
C THR A 58 7.05 4.17 2.05
N ILE A 59 7.14 5.39 2.59
CA ILE A 59 8.23 6.33 2.31
C ILE A 59 9.36 6.02 3.28
N THR A 60 10.50 5.57 2.75
CA THR A 60 11.54 4.93 3.57
C THR A 60 12.55 5.90 4.20
N ASP A 61 12.62 7.14 3.70
CA ASP A 61 13.53 8.13 4.25
C ASP A 61 13.00 9.57 4.10
N ALA A 62 13.75 10.52 4.66
CA ALA A 62 13.43 11.95 4.63
C ALA A 62 13.47 12.57 3.21
N SER A 63 13.91 11.83 2.17
CA SER A 63 13.88 12.31 0.79
C SER A 63 12.48 12.31 0.19
N GLY A 64 11.51 11.70 0.86
CA GLY A 64 10.11 11.67 0.41
C GLY A 64 9.84 10.67 -0.70
N ARG A 65 10.68 9.63 -0.81
CA ARG A 65 10.59 8.60 -1.82
C ARG A 65 10.35 7.21 -1.24
N THR A 66 9.73 6.35 -2.02
CA THR A 66 9.75 4.91 -1.78
C THR A 66 11.18 4.37 -1.94
N LEU A 67 11.45 3.14 -1.50
CA LEU A 67 12.76 2.51 -1.70
C LEU A 67 13.11 2.37 -3.19
N SER A 68 12.11 2.18 -4.05
CA SER A 68 12.25 2.20 -5.51
C SER A 68 12.47 3.60 -6.11
N GLY A 69 12.57 4.64 -5.29
CA GLY A 69 12.88 6.01 -5.69
C GLY A 69 11.69 6.81 -6.22
N GLN A 70 10.46 6.33 -6.10
CA GLN A 70 9.27 7.04 -6.58
C GLN A 70 8.85 8.14 -5.60
N THR A 71 8.43 9.29 -6.13
CA THR A 71 7.69 10.30 -5.36
C THR A 71 6.29 9.78 -5.02
N THR A 72 5.62 10.41 -4.05
CA THR A 72 4.22 10.10 -3.70
C THR A 72 3.29 10.13 -4.93
N GLU A 73 3.43 11.15 -5.78
CA GLU A 73 2.64 11.29 -7.01
C GLU A 73 2.95 10.22 -8.05
N ALA A 74 4.23 9.88 -8.25
CA ALA A 74 4.62 8.82 -9.18
C ALA A 74 4.11 7.45 -8.71
N PHE A 75 4.16 7.20 -7.40
CA PHE A 75 3.63 5.97 -6.81
C PHE A 75 2.12 5.85 -7.01
N TYR A 76 1.35 6.90 -6.70
CA TYR A 76 -0.10 6.93 -6.95
C TYR A 76 -0.43 6.68 -8.42
N ASN A 77 0.17 7.42 -9.35
CA ASN A 77 -0.08 7.27 -10.78
C ASN A 77 0.28 5.87 -11.30
N SER A 78 1.28 5.22 -10.70
CA SER A 78 1.70 3.88 -11.10
C SER A 78 0.68 2.80 -10.74
N LEU A 79 -0.18 3.03 -9.74
CA LEU A 79 -1.10 2.03 -9.18
C LEU A 79 -2.58 2.42 -9.21
N ARG A 80 -2.94 3.67 -9.54
CA ARG A 80 -4.35 4.13 -9.59
C ARG A 80 -5.25 3.31 -10.53
N HIS A 81 -4.67 2.63 -11.51
CA HIS A 81 -5.39 1.73 -12.42
C HIS A 81 -6.10 0.57 -11.69
N ALA A 82 -5.62 0.19 -10.50
CA ALA A 82 -6.24 -0.81 -9.63
C ALA A 82 -7.57 -0.36 -9.01
N LYS A 83 -7.93 0.93 -9.15
CA LYS A 83 -9.16 1.55 -8.61
C LYS A 83 -9.42 1.18 -7.13
N PRO A 84 -8.43 1.39 -6.24
CA PRO A 84 -8.58 0.98 -4.85
C PRO A 84 -9.66 1.79 -4.13
N LEU A 85 -10.22 1.24 -3.07
CA LEU A 85 -11.09 1.96 -2.16
C LEU A 85 -10.32 3.09 -1.44
N THR A 86 -9.11 2.78 -0.99
CA THR A 86 -8.21 3.76 -0.37
C THR A 86 -6.81 3.68 -0.95
N PHE A 87 -6.16 4.83 -1.10
CA PHE A 87 -4.73 4.93 -1.41
C PHE A 87 -4.01 5.73 -0.32
N GLY A 88 -3.00 5.14 0.29
CA GLY A 88 -2.44 5.66 1.54
C GLY A 88 -0.95 5.44 1.75
N LEU A 89 -0.51 5.81 2.95
CA LEU A 89 0.86 5.61 3.41
C LEU A 89 0.89 5.00 4.81
N ASN A 90 1.83 4.09 5.06
CA ASN A 90 2.03 3.46 6.36
C ASN A 90 3.52 3.33 6.72
N CYS A 91 3.78 3.18 8.02
CA CYS A 91 5.08 2.84 8.58
C CYS A 91 6.19 3.88 8.29
N ALA A 92 7.43 3.51 8.62
CA ALA A 92 8.71 4.23 8.54
C ALA A 92 8.80 5.58 9.28
N LEU A 93 7.83 6.46 9.06
CA LEU A 93 7.80 7.83 9.53
C LEU A 93 6.70 8.03 10.58
N GLY A 94 6.94 8.99 11.47
CA GLY A 94 5.95 9.47 12.43
C GLY A 94 4.87 10.33 11.76
N PRO A 95 3.82 10.71 12.50
CA PRO A 95 2.70 11.48 11.95
C PRO A 95 3.12 12.87 11.45
N LYS A 96 4.14 13.49 12.05
CA LYS A 96 4.62 14.83 11.64
C LYS A 96 5.37 14.74 10.31
N GLU A 97 6.23 13.75 10.17
CA GLU A 97 7.08 13.51 9.00
C GLU A 97 6.24 13.02 7.81
N LEU A 98 5.19 12.23 8.06
CA LEU A 98 4.33 11.68 7.01
C LEU A 98 3.31 12.70 6.47
N ARG A 99 2.95 13.72 7.26
CA ARG A 99 1.97 14.76 6.93
C ARG A 99 2.10 15.38 5.53
N PRO A 100 3.27 15.89 5.09
CA PRO A 100 3.39 16.52 3.77
C PRO A 100 3.07 15.55 2.62
N TYR A 101 3.41 14.27 2.76
CA TYR A 101 3.14 13.25 1.74
C TYR A 101 1.67 12.86 1.71
N VAL A 102 1.03 12.77 2.87
CA VAL A 102 -0.42 12.54 2.98
C VAL A 102 -1.20 13.72 2.39
N GLU A 103 -0.76 14.96 2.63
CA GLU A 103 -1.37 16.14 2.04
C GLU A 103 -1.24 16.13 0.51
N MET A 104 -0.06 15.78 -0.02
CA MET A 104 0.13 15.61 -1.45
C MET A 104 -0.78 14.52 -2.02
N MET A 105 -0.84 13.35 -1.37
CA MET A 105 -1.72 12.24 -1.76
C MET A 105 -3.20 12.68 -1.81
N SER A 106 -3.64 13.43 -0.79
CA SER A 106 -5.02 13.94 -0.71
C SER A 106 -5.38 14.92 -1.81
N LYS A 107 -4.41 15.59 -2.42
CA LYS A 107 -4.65 16.52 -3.54
C LYS A 107 -4.80 15.80 -4.87
N ILE A 108 -4.15 14.65 -5.04
CA ILE A 108 -4.07 13.93 -6.33
C ILE A 108 -4.95 12.67 -6.39
N SER A 109 -5.31 12.10 -5.25
CA SER A 109 -6.08 10.85 -5.18
C SER A 109 -7.52 11.06 -5.60
N GLU A 110 -8.01 10.19 -6.48
CA GLU A 110 -9.43 10.08 -6.87
C GLU A 110 -10.22 9.19 -5.90
N THR A 111 -9.52 8.60 -4.92
CA THR A 111 -10.02 7.63 -3.93
C THR A 111 -9.81 8.16 -2.51
N PHE A 112 -10.39 7.50 -1.50
CA PHE A 112 -10.15 7.90 -0.11
C PHE A 112 -8.66 7.78 0.26
N VAL A 113 -8.17 8.64 1.15
CA VAL A 113 -6.79 8.57 1.63
C VAL A 113 -6.75 7.93 3.01
N SER A 114 -5.95 6.86 3.16
CA SER A 114 -5.68 6.21 4.43
C SER A 114 -4.26 6.51 4.91
N VAL A 115 -4.04 6.49 6.23
CA VAL A 115 -2.72 6.73 6.81
C VAL A 115 -2.55 5.93 8.10
N HIS A 116 -1.42 5.22 8.22
CA HIS A 116 -1.08 4.43 9.40
C HIS A 116 0.39 4.72 9.80
N PRO A 117 0.67 5.88 10.44
CA PRO A 117 2.04 6.28 10.76
C PRO A 117 2.59 5.49 11.95
N ASN A 118 3.92 5.43 12.07
CA ASN A 118 4.56 4.95 13.28
C ASN A 118 4.38 5.97 14.42
N ALA A 119 4.55 5.55 15.67
CA ALA A 119 4.46 6.44 16.83
C ALA A 119 5.64 7.44 16.97
N GLY A 120 6.52 7.50 15.98
CA GLY A 120 7.85 8.15 16.01
C GLY A 120 8.95 7.12 15.71
N LEU A 121 10.21 7.57 15.60
CA LEU A 121 11.32 6.63 15.46
C LEU A 121 11.59 5.95 16.81
N PRO A 122 11.99 4.66 16.83
CA PRO A 122 12.37 4.01 18.07
C PRO A 122 13.58 4.73 18.68
N ASN A 123 13.46 5.15 19.94
CA ASN A 123 14.61 5.64 20.69
C ASN A 123 15.34 4.47 21.38
N ALA A 124 16.61 4.66 21.70
CA ALA A 124 17.46 3.62 22.32
C ALA A 124 16.98 3.17 23.72
N PHE A 125 15.97 3.84 24.29
CA PHE A 125 15.42 3.60 25.62
C PHE A 125 13.99 3.02 25.57
N GLY A 126 13.50 2.61 24.39
CA GLY A 126 12.16 2.00 24.21
C GLY A 126 10.99 3.00 24.22
N GLY A 127 11.27 4.30 24.24
CA GLY A 127 10.30 5.35 23.99
C GLY A 127 10.28 5.82 22.53
N THR A 128 9.46 6.82 22.25
CA THR A 128 9.34 7.42 20.92
C THR A 128 9.92 8.84 20.90
N ILE A 129 10.52 9.21 19.77
CA ILE A 129 11.05 10.55 19.47
C ILE A 129 10.20 11.21 18.38
#